data_AF-A0A3N9X9S3-F1
#
_entry.id   AF-A0A3N9X9S3-F1
#
_cell.length_a   1.000
_cell.length_b   1.000
_cell.length_c   1.000
_cell.angle_alpha   90.00
_cell.angle_beta   90.00
_cell.angle_gamma   90.00
#
_symmetry.space_group_name_H-M   'P 1'
#
loop_
_entity.id
_entity.type
_entity.pdbx_description
1 polymer ?
#
loop_
_entity_poly.entity_id
_entity_poly.type
_entity_poly.pdbx_seq_one_letter_code
_entity_poly.pdbx_strand_id
1 'polypeptide(L)' 'MLIDCDGCAKRADGCSGCPLTALFDETSPAAGLVAAEVEAIEVLARAGFDVEVLAAPARPQTARRRATRRVA' A
#
# COMPACT_ATOMS: atom_id res chain seq x y z
N MET A 1 -16.82 -12.25 5.39
CA MET A 1 -17.32 -12.62 4.05
C MET A 1 -16.09 -12.86 3.19
N LEU A 2 -15.86 -14.09 2.72
CA LEU A 2 -14.69 -14.44 1.91
C LEU A 2 -15.15 -14.57 0.45
N ILE A 3 -14.55 -13.80 -0.45
CA ILE A 3 -14.80 -13.95 -1.89
C ILE A 3 -13.64 -14.76 -2.46
N ASP A 4 -13.97 -15.90 -3.07
CA ASP A 4 -13.00 -16.73 -3.78
C ASP A 4 -12.70 -16.13 -5.14
N CYS A 5 -11.69 -15.27 -5.16
CA CYS A 5 -11.19 -14.70 -6.41
C CYS A 5 -10.50 -15.76 -7.27
N ASP A 6 -9.92 -16.81 -6.69
CA ASP A 6 -9.08 -17.78 -7.40
C ASP A 6 -9.93 -18.77 -8.22
N GLY A 7 -11.15 -19.07 -7.78
CA GLY A 7 -12.15 -19.84 -8.51
C GLY A 7 -13.04 -19.02 -9.47
N CYS A 8 -12.83 -17.71 -9.60
CA CYS A 8 -13.71 -16.85 -10.39
C CYS A 8 -13.56 -17.10 -11.91
N ALA A 9 -14.62 -17.59 -12.57
CA ALA A 9 -14.62 -17.90 -14.01
C ALA A 9 -14.29 -16.68 -14.89
N LYS A 10 -14.67 -15.46 -14.46
CA LYS A 10 -14.34 -14.20 -15.16
C LYS A 10 -12.84 -13.89 -15.17
N ARG A 11 -12.03 -14.47 -14.28
CA ARG A 11 -10.59 -14.17 -14.17
C ARG A 11 -9.83 -14.53 -15.47
N ALA A 12 -10.26 -15.56 -16.19
CA ALA A 12 -9.66 -15.97 -17.47
C ALA A 12 -9.93 -14.97 -18.61
N ASP A 13 -11.10 -14.31 -18.59
CA ASP A 13 -11.51 -13.31 -19.58
C ASP A 13 -11.05 -11.87 -19.22
N GLY A 14 -10.38 -11.72 -18.08
CA GLY A 14 -9.96 -10.45 -17.49
C GLY A 14 -10.92 -9.92 -16.42
N CYS A 15 -10.36 -9.31 -15.38
CA CYS A 15 -11.14 -8.72 -14.28
C CYS A 15 -11.65 -7.30 -14.56
N SER A 16 -11.59 -6.81 -15.81
CA SER A 16 -12.01 -5.46 -16.16
C SER A 16 -13.51 -5.26 -15.87
N GLY A 17 -13.83 -4.31 -14.98
CA GLY A 17 -15.19 -4.04 -14.53
C GLY A 17 -15.67 -4.88 -13.34
N CYS A 18 -14.81 -5.71 -12.73
CA CYS A 18 -15.13 -6.38 -11.47
C CYS A 18 -15.12 -5.36 -10.32
N PRO A 19 -16.15 -5.27 -9.46
CA PRO A 19 -16.11 -4.38 -8.29
C PRO A 19 -14.93 -4.68 -7.35
N LEU A 20 -14.47 -5.94 -7.30
CA LEU A 20 -13.30 -6.30 -6.50
C LEU A 20 -12.00 -5.70 -7.03
N THR A 21 -11.86 -5.41 -8.32
CA THR A 21 -10.63 -4.78 -8.82
C THR A 21 -10.41 -3.39 -8.23
N ALA A 22 -11.45 -2.68 -7.80
CA ALA A 22 -11.29 -1.40 -7.09
C ALA A 22 -10.67 -1.58 -5.68
N LEU A 23 -10.82 -2.75 -5.06
CA LEU A 23 -10.22 -3.04 -3.75
C LEU A 23 -8.72 -3.40 -3.86
N PHE A 24 -8.29 -3.89 -5.01
CA PHE A 24 -6.90 -4.22 -5.31
C PHE A 24 -6.23 -3.16 -6.19
N ASP A 25 -6.81 -1.96 -6.25
CA ASP A 25 -6.24 -0.87 -7.01
C ASP A 25 -5.01 -0.31 -6.28
N GLU A 26 -3.83 -0.66 -6.80
CA GLU A 26 -2.53 -0.17 -6.32
C GLU A 26 -2.36 1.34 -6.54
N THR A 27 -3.27 2.00 -7.27
CA THR A 27 -3.32 3.47 -7.39
C THR A 27 -4.15 4.14 -6.29
N SER A 28 -4.74 3.35 -5.39
CA SER A 28 -5.44 3.86 -4.22
C SER A 28 -4.51 4.75 -3.37
N PRO A 29 -5.01 5.89 -2.84
CA PRO A 29 -4.25 6.73 -1.90
C PRO A 29 -3.80 5.97 -0.64
N ALA A 30 -4.46 4.86 -0.32
CA ALA A 30 -4.10 4.00 0.81
C ALA A 30 -3.05 2.94 0.45
N ALA A 31 -2.74 2.76 -0.84
CA ALA A 31 -1.74 1.79 -1.29
C ALA A 31 -0.36 2.16 -0.73
N GLY A 32 0.26 1.22 -0.01
CA GLY A 32 1.58 1.41 0.59
C GLY A 32 1.58 2.04 1.99
N LEU A 33 0.43 2.39 2.56
CA LEU A 33 0.35 2.86 3.94
C LEU A 33 0.51 1.70 4.93
N VAL A 34 1.29 1.91 5.98
CA VAL A 34 1.34 0.98 7.12
C VAL A 34 0.15 1.19 8.06
N ALA A 35 -0.16 0.19 8.89
CA ALA A 35 -1.30 0.24 9.82
C ALA A 35 -1.31 1.51 10.69
N ALA A 36 -0.14 1.96 11.17
CA ALA A 36 -0.03 3.18 11.97
C ALA A 36 -0.37 4.45 11.19
N GLU A 37 -0.07 4.49 9.89
CA GLU A 37 -0.41 5.64 9.02
C GLU A 37 -1.92 5.67 8.75
N VAL A 38 -2.54 4.51 8.52
CA VAL A 38 -4.00 4.38 8.38
C VAL A 38 -4.70 4.86 9.65
N GLU A 39 -4.23 4.41 10.82
CA GLU A 39 -4.79 4.84 12.10
C GLU A 39 -4.66 6.36 12.31
N ALA A 40 -3.51 6.94 11.98
CA ALA A 40 -3.31 8.39 12.07
C ALA A 40 -4.29 9.18 11.20
N ILE A 41 -4.53 8.74 9.96
CA ILE A 41 -5.50 9.35 9.06
C ILE A 41 -6.90 9.30 9.67
N GLU A 42 -7.32 8.15 10.20
CA GLU A 42 -8.63 8.01 10.82
C GLU A 42 -8.81 8.94 12.03
N VAL A 43 -7.81 9.02 12.90
CA VAL A 43 -7.85 9.87 14.09
C VAL A 43 -7.96 11.35 13.71
N LEU A 44 -7.18 11.80 12.73
CA LEU A 44 -7.22 13.19 12.25
C LEU A 44 -8.54 13.52 11.58
N ALA A 45 -9.05 12.64 10.71
CA ALA A 45 -10.35 12.83 10.06
C ALA A 45 -11.49 12.91 11.09
N ARG A 46 -11.49 12.05 12.11
CA ARG A 46 -12.48 12.10 13.21
C ARG A 46 -12.39 13.38 14.05
N ALA A 47 -11.23 14.01 14.10
CA ALA A 47 -11.04 15.30 14.74
C ALA A 47 -11.47 16.50 13.86
N GLY A 48 -11.93 16.24 12.62
CA GLY A 48 -12.42 17.27 11.70
C GLY A 48 -11.36 17.90 10.82
N PHE A 49 -10.17 17.30 10.72
CA PHE A 49 -9.14 17.75 9.79
C PHE A 49 -9.40 17.19 8.38
N ASP A 50 -9.12 18.01 7.36
CA ASP A 50 -9.01 17.55 5.99
C ASP A 50 -7.60 16.97 5.78
N VAL A 51 -7.53 15.68 5.45
CA VAL A 51 -6.26 14.92 5.43
C VAL A 51 -5.92 14.57 3.99
N GLU A 52 -4.79 15.10 3.51
CA GLU A 52 -4.23 14.78 2.21
C GLU A 52 -3.04 13.82 2.35
N VAL A 53 -3.08 12.69 1.62
CA VAL A 53 -1.97 11.73 1.56
C VAL A 53 -1.06 12.11 0.39
N LEU A 54 0.17 12.51 0.69
CA LEU A 54 1.17 12.87 -0.30
C LEU A 54 2.01 11.65 -0.69
N ALA A 55 2.40 11.56 -1.97
CA ALA A 55 3.36 10.56 -2.42
C ALA A 55 4.68 10.73 -1.65
N ALA A 56 5.17 9.63 -1.05
CA ALA A 56 6.41 9.67 -0.29
C ALA A 56 7.57 10.13 -1.19
N PRO A 57 8.33 11.17 -0.80
CA PRO A 57 9.51 11.56 -1.55
C PRO A 57 10.50 10.39 -1.55
N ALA A 58 11.13 10.13 -2.70
CA ALA A 58 12.12 9.07 -2.83
C ALA A 58 13.25 9.30 -1.79
N ARG A 59 13.27 8.49 -0.72
CA ARG A 59 14.33 8.58 0.27
C ARG A 59 15.64 8.12 -0.36
N PRO A 60 16.75 8.88 -0.22
CA PRO A 60 18.04 8.41 -0.67
C PRO A 60 18.37 7.13 0.10
N GLN A 61 18.60 6.04 -0.63
CA GLN A 61 18.98 4.77 -0.02
C GLN A 61 20.28 4.99 0.74
N THR A 62 20.23 4.87 2.07
CA THR A 62 21.44 4.91 2.88
C THR A 62 22.27 3.69 2.50
N ALA A 63 23.33 3.92 1.72
CA ALA A 63 24.25 2.88 1.30
C ALA A 63 24.76 2.16 2.56
N ARG A 64 24.37 0.90 2.74
CA ARG A 64 24.91 0.05 3.81
C ARG A 64 26.42 -0.01 3.61
N ARG A 65 27.17 0.70 4.46
CA ARG A 65 28.63 0.55 4.53
C ARG A 65 28.91 -0.91 4.85
N ARG A 66 29.36 -1.66 3.84
CA ARG A 66 29.90 -3.02 4.03
C ARG A 66 31.10 -2.88 4.96
N ALA A 67 30.95 -3.32 6.20
CA ALA A 67 32.08 -3.48 7.10
C ALA A 67 32.96 -4.60 6.54
N THR A 68 34.04 -4.24 5.86
CA THR A 68 35.08 -5.20 5.48
C THR A 68 35.85 -5.56 6.74
N ARG A 69 35.52 -6.71 7.34
CA ARG A 69 36.29 -7.29 8.43
C ARG A 69 37.62 -7.77 7.86
N ARG A 70 38.71 -7.03 8.10
CA ARG A 70 40.08 -7.53 7.88
C ARG A 70 40.40 -8.47 9.03
N VAL A 71 40.69 -9.74 8.70
CA VAL A 71 41.29 -10.71 9.63
C VAL A 71 42.80 -10.59 9.44
N ALA A 72 43.50 -10.38 10.55
CA ALA A 72 44.97 -10.37 10.63
C ALA A 72 45.49 -11.80 10.84
#